data_AF-A0A1G7ARA1-F1
#
_entry.id   AF-A0A1G7ARA1-F1
#
_cell.length_a   1.000
_cell.length_b   1.000
_cell.length_c   1.000
_cell.angle_alpha   90.00
_cell.angle_beta   90.00
_cell.angle_gamma   90.00
#
_symmetry.space_group_name_H-M   'P 1'
#
loop_
_entity.id
_entity.type
_entity.pdbx_description
1 polymer ?
#
loop_
_entity_poly.entity_id
_entity_poly.type
_entity_poly.pdbx_seq_one_letter_code
_entity_poly.pdbx_strand_id
1 'polypeptide(L)'
;MRKVKIKKPFIYYEDLKPWEFTVAVIYALATLGVIVTCYLGSGDTKQITIIMYGGLPQMFLYFFMYVSLRNFRSYLIWFGFGIGHLILYFIYKGDLELQMYRGNPSAGLVNTIPLLLLFQLLRYASRKIQRREFVAPAKGGGPDLIENKKVTFIDFAICMIYIGSWLGLTMCAVYFW
;
A
#
# COMPACT_ATOMS: atom_id res chain seq x y z
N MET A 1 -15.68 35.45 -9.08
CA MET A 1 -14.58 35.27 -8.11
C MET A 1 -14.04 33.84 -8.18
N ARG A 2 -12.79 33.63 -8.59
CA ARG A 2 -12.13 32.30 -8.53
C ARG A 2 -11.90 31.96 -7.06
N LYS A 3 -12.55 30.93 -6.52
CA LYS A 3 -12.24 30.41 -5.17
C LYS A 3 -10.77 30.01 -5.15
N VAL A 4 -9.94 30.76 -4.42
CA VAL A 4 -8.56 30.37 -4.15
C VAL A 4 -8.62 29.10 -3.32
N LYS A 5 -8.31 27.94 -3.92
CA LYS A 5 -8.22 26.67 -3.17
C LYS A 5 -7.03 26.79 -2.23
N ILE A 6 -7.31 27.01 -0.94
CA ILE A 6 -6.29 26.99 0.12
C ILE A 6 -5.60 25.63 0.07
N LYS A 7 -4.26 25.65 -0.03
CA LYS A 7 -3.45 24.45 -0.11
C LYS A 7 -3.41 23.78 1.27
N LYS A 8 -3.82 22.51 1.35
CA LYS A 8 -3.84 21.75 2.62
C LYS A 8 -2.41 21.62 3.20
N PRO A 9 -2.25 21.62 4.54
CA PRO A 9 -0.95 21.32 5.17
C PRO A 9 -0.49 19.89 4.84
N PHE A 10 0.76 19.54 5.15
CA PHE A 10 1.28 18.19 4.87
C PHE A 10 0.54 17.13 5.69
N ILE A 11 0.38 17.41 6.98
CA ILE A 11 -0.41 16.63 7.92
C ILE A 11 -1.74 17.34 8.10
N TYR A 12 -2.83 16.64 7.82
CA TYR A 12 -4.20 17.08 8.09
C TYR A 12 -5.06 15.87 8.43
N TYR A 13 -6.14 16.12 9.17
CA TYR A 13 -7.06 15.11 9.68
C TYR A 13 -8.47 15.45 9.21
N GLU A 14 -8.83 15.00 8.02
CA GLU A 14 -10.20 15.10 7.55
C GLU A 14 -10.99 13.84 7.95
N ASP A 15 -12.30 13.98 8.05
CA ASP A 15 -13.16 12.82 8.25
C ASP A 15 -13.05 11.87 7.05
N LEU A 16 -13.14 10.57 7.36
CA LEU A 16 -13.10 9.54 6.34
C LEU A 16 -14.36 9.63 5.50
N LYS A 17 -14.20 9.54 4.19
CA LYS A 17 -15.34 9.39 3.30
C LYS A 17 -15.99 8.03 3.56
N PRO A 18 -17.32 7.89 3.40
CA PRO A 18 -18.01 6.62 3.63
C PRO A 18 -17.38 5.44 2.88
N TRP A 19 -16.94 5.66 1.63
CA TRP A 19 -16.28 4.61 0.85
C TRP A 19 -14.90 4.21 1.40
N GLU A 20 -14.14 5.14 1.98
CA GLU A 20 -12.83 4.83 2.59
C GLU A 20 -13.02 3.95 3.83
N PHE A 21 -14.06 4.26 4.62
CA PHE A 21 -14.47 3.44 5.74
C PHE A 21 -14.92 2.05 5.28
N THR A 22 -15.78 1.97 4.26
CA THR A 22 -16.22 0.68 3.68
C THR A 22 -15.04 -0.16 3.20
N VAL A 23 -14.08 0.45 2.49
CA VAL A 23 -12.87 -0.24 2.04
C VAL A 23 -12.05 -0.76 3.23
N ALA A 24 -11.89 0.02 4.30
CA ALA A 24 -11.20 -0.43 5.50
C ALA A 24 -11.92 -1.61 6.19
N VAL A 25 -13.26 -1.61 6.23
CA VAL A 25 -14.05 -2.73 6.77
C VAL A 25 -13.91 -3.97 5.90
N ILE A 26 -14.04 -3.85 4.57
CA ILE A 26 -13.82 -4.97 3.64
C ILE A 26 -12.40 -5.52 3.81
N TYR A 27 -11.42 -4.64 3.97
CA TYR A 27 -10.04 -5.05 4.18
C TYR A 27 -9.85 -5.82 5.49
N ALA A 28 -10.45 -5.38 6.59
CA ALA A 28 -10.44 -6.11 7.85
C ALA A 28 -11.07 -7.52 7.72
N LEU A 29 -12.19 -7.63 6.99
CA LEU A 29 -12.81 -8.93 6.70
C LEU A 29 -11.89 -9.80 5.82
N ALA A 30 -11.21 -9.21 4.84
CA ALA A 30 -10.22 -9.92 4.04
C ALA A 30 -9.06 -10.43 4.90
N THR A 31 -8.56 -9.63 5.86
CA THR A 31 -7.55 -10.07 6.84
C THR A 31 -8.03 -11.27 7.65
N LEU A 32 -9.27 -11.26 8.13
CA LEU A 32 -9.85 -12.41 8.84
C LEU A 32 -9.95 -13.63 7.92
N GLY A 33 -10.37 -13.45 6.67
CA GLY A 33 -10.41 -14.51 5.67
C GLY A 33 -9.03 -15.14 5.45
N VAL A 34 -7.98 -14.33 5.39
CA VAL A 34 -6.60 -14.83 5.29
C VAL A 34 -6.22 -15.66 6.51
N ILE A 35 -6.55 -15.21 7.72
CA ILE A 35 -6.29 -15.97 8.95
C ILE A 35 -7.01 -17.32 8.93
N VAL A 36 -8.30 -17.33 8.58
CA VAL A 36 -9.10 -18.56 8.50
C VAL A 36 -8.52 -19.52 7.46
N THR A 37 -8.17 -19.03 6.27
CA THR A 37 -7.55 -19.84 5.22
C THR A 37 -6.18 -20.38 5.65
N CYS A 38 -5.39 -19.60 6.37
CA CYS A 38 -4.10 -20.06 6.90
C CYS A 38 -4.26 -21.13 8.00
N TYR A 39 -5.39 -21.17 8.68
CA TYR A 39 -5.66 -22.16 9.72
C TYR A 39 -6.30 -23.44 9.16
N LEU A 40 -7.23 -23.33 8.20
CA LEU A 40 -8.05 -24.44 7.71
C LEU A 40 -7.70 -24.92 6.29
N GLY A 41 -6.97 -24.11 5.51
CA GLY A 41 -6.65 -24.41 4.12
C GLY A 41 -5.53 -25.42 3.95
N SER A 42 -5.39 -25.97 2.74
CA SER A 42 -4.23 -26.77 2.33
C SER A 42 -2.99 -25.89 2.10
N GLY A 43 -1.78 -26.47 2.19
CA GLY A 43 -0.51 -25.74 1.98
C GLY A 43 -0.50 -24.83 0.75
N ASP A 44 -0.89 -25.33 -0.42
CA ASP A 44 -0.98 -24.53 -1.64
C ASP A 44 -1.94 -23.33 -1.50
N THR A 45 -3.10 -23.55 -0.88
CA THR A 45 -4.10 -22.50 -0.65
C THR A 45 -3.55 -21.43 0.29
N LYS A 46 -2.85 -21.85 1.36
CA LYS A 46 -2.20 -20.92 2.31
C LYS A 46 -1.16 -20.07 1.60
N GLN A 47 -0.29 -20.70 0.80
CA GLN A 47 0.78 -20.02 0.08
C GLN A 47 0.22 -18.96 -0.89
N ILE A 48 -0.72 -19.35 -1.76
CA ILE A 48 -1.34 -18.41 -2.72
C ILE A 48 -2.02 -17.26 -2.00
N THR A 49 -2.75 -17.56 -0.92
CA THR A 49 -3.47 -16.55 -0.12
C THR A 49 -2.50 -15.52 0.47
N ILE A 50 -1.40 -15.97 1.09
CA ILE A 50 -0.39 -15.09 1.67
C ILE A 50 0.32 -14.26 0.59
N ILE A 51 0.66 -14.84 -0.56
CA ILE A 51 1.28 -14.12 -1.68
C ILE A 51 0.36 -12.99 -2.16
N MET A 52 -0.90 -13.30 -2.44
CA MET A 52 -1.88 -12.33 -2.92
C MET A 52 -2.14 -11.24 -1.88
N TYR A 53 -2.28 -11.62 -0.62
CA TYR A 53 -2.51 -10.69 0.48
C TYR A 53 -1.29 -9.82 0.81
N GLY A 54 -0.08 -10.33 0.61
CA GLY A 54 1.14 -9.53 0.73
C GLY A 54 1.27 -8.52 -0.42
N GLY A 55 1.03 -8.93 -1.66
CA GLY A 55 1.30 -8.09 -2.83
C GLY A 55 0.17 -7.15 -3.23
N LEU A 56 -1.05 -7.65 -3.38
CA LEU A 56 -2.16 -6.89 -3.96
C LEU A 56 -2.54 -5.65 -3.15
N PRO A 57 -2.65 -5.71 -1.80
CA PRO A 57 -3.00 -4.52 -1.01
C PRO A 57 -1.98 -3.40 -1.12
N GLN A 58 -0.68 -3.73 -1.20
CA GLN A 58 0.39 -2.74 -1.31
C GLN A 58 0.29 -1.95 -2.62
N MET A 59 -0.08 -2.62 -3.71
CA MET A 59 -0.31 -2.02 -5.02
C MET A 59 -1.64 -1.26 -5.06
N PHE A 60 -2.69 -1.84 -4.47
CA PHE A 60 -4.00 -1.21 -4.36
C PHE A 60 -3.92 0.12 -3.62
N LEU A 61 -3.18 0.15 -2.51
CA LEU A 61 -2.95 1.35 -1.71
C LEU A 61 -2.32 2.47 -2.54
N TYR A 62 -1.32 2.13 -3.36
CA TYR A 62 -0.64 3.12 -4.19
C TYR A 62 -1.52 3.65 -5.33
N PHE A 63 -2.16 2.78 -6.10
CA PHE A 63 -2.88 3.20 -7.30
C PHE A 63 -4.28 3.74 -7.04
N PHE A 64 -4.99 3.17 -6.06
CA PHE A 64 -6.41 3.48 -5.82
C PHE A 64 -6.65 4.25 -4.53
N MET A 65 -5.74 4.19 -3.55
CA MET A 65 -5.89 4.88 -2.27
C MET A 65 -4.92 6.05 -2.08
N TYR A 66 -4.09 6.43 -3.07
CA TYR A 66 -3.10 7.52 -2.87
C TYR A 66 -3.75 8.83 -2.43
N VAL A 67 -4.95 9.17 -2.91
CA VAL A 67 -5.65 10.39 -2.48
C VAL A 67 -6.01 10.31 -1.00
N SER A 68 -6.55 9.17 -0.56
CA SER A 68 -6.92 8.89 0.83
C SER A 68 -5.69 8.86 1.74
N LEU A 69 -4.58 8.26 1.29
CA LEU A 69 -3.32 8.18 2.05
C LEU A 69 -2.66 9.55 2.30
N ARG A 70 -3.07 10.61 1.61
CA ARG A 70 -2.65 11.99 1.93
C ARG A 70 -3.33 12.52 3.19
N ASN A 71 -4.52 12.03 3.52
CA ASN A 71 -5.19 12.32 4.79
C ASN A 71 -4.51 11.49 5.87
N PHE A 72 -3.97 12.15 6.89
CA PHE A 72 -3.16 11.48 7.91
C PHE A 72 -4.01 10.51 8.75
N ARG A 73 -5.31 10.76 8.89
CA ARG A 73 -6.23 9.84 9.56
C ARG A 73 -6.35 8.50 8.82
N SER A 74 -6.56 8.55 7.50
CA SER A 74 -6.60 7.35 6.65
C SER A 74 -5.23 6.66 6.63
N TYR A 75 -4.14 7.42 6.53
CA TYR A 75 -2.79 6.87 6.61
C TYR A 75 -2.55 6.06 7.89
N LEU A 76 -2.96 6.57 9.06
CA LEU A 76 -2.81 5.84 10.32
C LEU A 76 -3.59 4.53 10.38
N ILE A 77 -4.78 4.47 9.74
CA ILE A 77 -5.55 3.23 9.64
C ILE A 77 -4.78 2.19 8.82
N TRP A 78 -4.28 2.58 7.65
CA TRP A 78 -3.50 1.68 6.80
C TRP A 78 -2.16 1.31 7.43
N PHE A 79 -1.55 2.21 8.19
CA PHE A 79 -0.38 1.91 9.01
C PHE A 79 -0.70 0.86 10.08
N GLY A 80 -1.87 0.95 10.72
CA GLY A 80 -2.39 -0.07 11.63
C GLY A 80 -2.52 -1.45 10.96
N PHE A 81 -3.05 -1.52 9.73
CA PHE A 81 -3.03 -2.76 8.96
C PHE A 81 -1.61 -3.24 8.62
N GLY A 82 -0.68 -2.32 8.37
CA GLY A 82 0.74 -2.64 8.22
C GLY A 82 1.34 -3.29 9.47
N ILE A 83 0.96 -2.84 10.67
CA ILE A 83 1.34 -3.51 11.92
C ILE A 83 0.71 -4.91 11.99
N GLY A 84 -0.57 -5.04 11.62
CA GLY A 84 -1.24 -6.34 11.49
C GLY A 84 -0.50 -7.30 10.56
N HIS A 85 -0.03 -6.82 9.41
CA HIS A 85 0.79 -7.61 8.48
C HIS A 85 2.10 -8.07 9.12
N LEU A 86 2.76 -7.20 9.89
CA LEU A 86 3.98 -7.57 10.60
C LEU A 86 3.73 -8.63 11.67
N ILE A 87 2.61 -8.54 12.40
CA ILE A 87 2.19 -9.58 13.36
C ILE A 87 1.96 -10.91 12.64
N LEU A 88 1.20 -10.90 11.54
CA LEU A 88 0.96 -12.11 10.73
C LEU A 88 2.26 -12.72 10.19
N TYR A 89 3.22 -11.89 9.76
CA TYR A 89 4.55 -12.38 9.38
C TYR A 89 5.22 -13.16 10.53
N PHE A 90 5.24 -12.60 11.74
CA PHE A 90 5.87 -13.29 12.88
C PHE A 90 5.15 -14.59 13.26
N ILE A 91 3.84 -14.67 13.06
CA ILE A 91 3.06 -15.90 13.26
C ILE A 91 3.43 -16.96 12.20
N TYR A 92 3.56 -16.57 10.94
CA TYR A 92 3.64 -17.50 9.81
C TYR A 92 5.04 -17.81 9.29
N LYS A 93 6.06 -17.01 9.63
CA LYS A 93 7.44 -17.18 9.11
C LYS A 93 8.05 -18.55 9.37
N GLY A 94 7.61 -19.26 10.42
CA GLY A 94 8.09 -20.58 10.81
C GLY A 94 7.20 -21.74 10.37
N ASP A 95 6.11 -21.48 9.65
CA ASP A 95 5.18 -22.53 9.21
C ASP A 95 5.79 -23.35 8.06
N LEU A 96 5.90 -24.67 8.27
CA LEU A 96 6.46 -25.61 7.29
C LEU A 96 5.58 -25.73 6.04
N GLU A 97 4.26 -25.57 6.16
CA GLU A 97 3.35 -25.64 5.02
C GLU A 97 3.43 -24.40 4.12
N LEU A 98 4.00 -23.32 4.64
CA LEU A 98 4.30 -22.11 3.88
C LEU A 98 5.71 -22.12 3.29
N GLN A 99 6.55 -23.11 3.58
CA GLN A 99 7.87 -23.16 2.97
C GLN A 99 7.80 -23.56 1.49
N MET A 100 8.27 -22.66 0.64
CA MET A 100 8.45 -22.90 -0.79
C MET A 100 9.94 -23.01 -1.12
N TYR A 101 10.28 -23.52 -2.30
CA TYR A 101 11.67 -23.56 -2.79
C TYR A 101 12.37 -22.19 -2.75
N ARG A 102 11.59 -21.11 -2.88
CA ARG A 102 12.07 -19.72 -2.86
C ARG A 102 11.82 -19.02 -1.52
N GLY A 103 11.69 -19.74 -0.41
CA GLY A 103 11.46 -19.15 0.91
C GLY A 103 9.98 -19.07 1.31
N ASN A 104 9.71 -18.44 2.45
CA ASN A 104 8.36 -18.35 3.02
C ASN A 104 7.63 -17.09 2.50
N PRO A 105 6.45 -17.20 1.86
CA PRO A 105 5.75 -16.07 1.26
C PRO A 105 5.29 -15.03 2.27
N SER A 106 5.20 -15.38 3.57
CA SER A 106 4.86 -14.44 4.63
C SER A 106 5.83 -13.26 4.72
N ALA A 107 7.07 -13.43 4.24
CA ALA A 107 8.06 -12.35 4.19
C ALA A 107 7.53 -11.12 3.42
N GLY A 108 6.68 -11.28 2.40
CA GLY A 108 6.10 -10.16 1.66
C GLY A 108 5.20 -9.24 2.50
N LEU A 109 4.68 -9.73 3.64
CA LEU A 109 3.81 -8.95 4.54
C LEU A 109 4.57 -7.78 5.19
N VAL A 110 5.88 -7.95 5.44
CA VAL A 110 6.72 -6.93 6.11
C VAL A 110 6.90 -5.67 5.27
N ASN A 111 6.68 -5.75 3.95
CA ASN A 111 6.91 -4.65 3.02
C ASN A 111 5.91 -3.49 3.17
N THR A 112 4.76 -3.74 3.80
CA THR A 112 3.66 -2.79 3.90
C THR A 112 4.05 -1.51 4.63
N ILE A 113 4.74 -1.63 5.77
CA ILE A 113 5.18 -0.45 6.56
C ILE A 113 6.25 0.35 5.80
N PRO A 114 7.36 -0.24 5.31
CA PRO A 114 8.35 0.46 4.50
C PRO A 114 7.73 1.21 3.31
N LEU A 115 6.76 0.60 2.63
CA LEU A 115 6.10 1.22 1.47
C LEU A 115 5.18 2.37 1.85
N LEU A 116 4.46 2.27 2.98
CA LEU A 116 3.68 3.39 3.51
C LEU A 116 4.58 4.57 3.92
N LEU A 117 5.73 4.30 4.54
CA LEU A 117 6.72 5.33 4.87
C LEU A 117 7.31 5.96 3.61
N LEU A 118 7.69 5.12 2.64
CA LEU A 118 8.18 5.57 1.33
C LEU A 118 7.13 6.44 0.63
N PHE A 119 5.85 6.07 0.68
CA PHE A 119 4.77 6.89 0.14
C PHE A 119 4.75 8.30 0.76
N GLN A 120 4.84 8.43 2.08
CA GLN A 120 4.87 9.74 2.73
C GLN A 120 6.13 10.53 2.37
N LEU A 121 7.29 9.88 2.29
CA LEU A 121 8.55 10.49 1.87
C LEU A 121 8.45 11.04 0.43
N LEU A 122 7.93 10.23 -0.49
CA LEU A 122 7.73 10.60 -1.88
C LEU A 122 6.70 11.73 -2.02
N ARG A 123 5.63 11.70 -1.23
CA ARG A 123 4.65 12.79 -1.16
C ARG A 123 5.28 14.09 -0.68
N TYR A 124 6.13 14.03 0.34
CA TYR A 124 6.88 15.18 0.82
C TYR A 124 7.80 15.74 -0.27
N ALA A 125 8.56 14.89 -0.94
CA ALA A 125 9.42 15.28 -2.07
C ALA A 125 8.63 15.93 -3.21
N SER A 126 7.50 15.32 -3.63
CA SER A 126 6.60 15.87 -4.64
C SER A 126 6.12 17.28 -4.26
N ARG A 127 5.66 17.47 -3.02
CA ARG A 127 5.19 18.78 -2.54
C ARG A 127 6.28 19.83 -2.49
N LYS A 128 7.51 19.45 -2.16
CA LYS A 128 8.66 20.36 -2.10
C LYS A 128 9.10 20.81 -3.49
N ILE A 129 9.13 19.89 -4.46
CA ILE A 129 9.61 20.16 -5.82
C ILE A 129 8.52 20.82 -6.67
N GLN A 130 7.32 20.22 -6.72
CA GLN A 130 6.25 20.64 -7.63
C GLN A 130 5.28 21.65 -7.01
N ARG A 131 5.37 21.89 -5.70
CA ARG A 131 4.42 22.73 -4.93
C ARG A 131 2.95 22.32 -5.08
N ARG A 132 2.64 21.06 -5.42
CA ARG A 132 1.29 20.48 -5.49
C ARG A 132 1.21 19.13 -4.76
N GLU A 133 0.01 18.61 -4.53
CA GLU A 133 -0.15 17.27 -3.95
C GLU A 133 0.35 16.20 -4.92
N PHE A 134 0.93 15.14 -4.36
CA PHE A 134 1.41 13.98 -5.10
C PHE A 134 0.31 13.31 -5.91
N VAL A 135 0.57 12.98 -7.17
CA VAL A 135 -0.41 12.37 -8.08
C VAL A 135 0.14 11.04 -8.60
N ALA A 136 -0.67 9.98 -8.62
CA ALA A 136 -0.30 8.71 -9.23
C ALA A 136 -0.55 8.75 -10.75
N PRO A 137 0.43 8.41 -11.61
CA PRO A 137 0.25 8.39 -13.05
C PRO A 137 -0.77 7.32 -13.49
N ALA A 138 -1.63 7.68 -14.46
CA ALA A 138 -2.49 6.73 -15.15
C ALA A 138 -1.75 6.08 -16.34
N LYS A 139 -2.19 4.88 -16.75
CA LYS A 139 -1.68 4.20 -17.94
C LYS A 139 -1.88 5.10 -19.17
N GLY A 140 -0.81 5.33 -19.93
CA GLY A 140 -0.85 6.10 -21.19
C GLY A 140 -0.61 7.61 -21.08
N GLY A 141 -0.17 8.14 -19.93
CA GLY A 141 0.20 9.56 -19.81
C GLY A 141 -0.98 10.53 -19.69
N GLY A 142 -2.19 9.98 -19.55
CA GLY A 142 -3.40 10.75 -19.28
C GLY A 142 -3.42 11.38 -17.87
N PRO A 143 -4.48 12.12 -17.56
CA PRO A 143 -4.69 12.66 -16.22
C PRO A 143 -4.85 11.53 -15.18
N ASP A 144 -4.63 11.84 -13.90
CA ASP A 144 -4.70 10.83 -12.86
C ASP A 144 -6.10 10.23 -12.67
N LEU A 145 -6.11 8.98 -12.22
CA LEU A 145 -7.30 8.13 -12.20
C LEU A 145 -8.42 8.68 -11.29
N ILE A 146 -8.07 9.40 -10.21
CA ILE A 146 -9.05 9.77 -9.17
C ILE A 146 -9.41 11.25 -9.23
N GLU A 147 -8.44 12.14 -9.39
CA GLU A 147 -8.68 13.59 -9.34
C GLU A 147 -8.58 14.27 -10.71
N ASN A 148 -8.29 13.53 -11.78
CA ASN A 148 -8.24 14.03 -13.16
C ASN A 148 -7.30 15.25 -13.34
N LYS A 149 -6.21 15.29 -12.58
CA LYS A 149 -5.12 16.27 -12.65
C LYS A 149 -4.08 15.82 -13.67
N LYS A 150 -3.49 16.82 -14.33
CA LYS A 150 -2.39 16.62 -15.27
C LYS A 150 -1.15 16.05 -14.56
N VAL A 151 -0.72 14.87 -15.00
CA VAL A 151 0.50 14.20 -14.52
C VAL A 151 1.74 14.92 -15.05
N THR A 152 2.79 15.02 -14.24
CA THR A 152 4.09 15.57 -14.63
C THR A 152 5.17 14.50 -14.67
N PHE A 153 6.31 14.81 -15.28
CA PHE A 153 7.48 13.92 -15.29
C PHE A 153 7.93 13.51 -13.88
N ILE A 154 7.85 14.42 -12.90
CA ILE A 154 8.25 14.11 -11.53
C ILE A 154 7.30 13.07 -10.90
N ASP A 155 6.01 13.08 -11.23
CA ASP A 155 5.08 12.06 -10.75
C ASP A 155 5.40 10.68 -11.33
N PHE A 156 5.83 10.62 -12.60
CA PHE A 156 6.35 9.40 -13.20
C PHE A 156 7.62 8.91 -12.50
N ALA A 157 8.58 9.78 -12.24
CA ALA A 157 9.80 9.42 -11.52
C ALA A 157 9.48 8.86 -10.11
N ILE A 158 8.56 9.51 -9.39
CA ILE A 158 8.10 9.04 -8.07
C ILE A 158 7.41 7.67 -8.18
N CYS A 159 6.59 7.46 -9.20
CA CYS A 159 5.98 6.17 -9.46
C CYS A 159 7.00 5.08 -9.74
N MET A 160 8.01 5.36 -10.56
CA MET A 160 9.09 4.40 -10.82
C MET A 160 9.87 4.06 -9.56
N ILE A 161 10.13 5.04 -8.68
CA ILE A 161 10.76 4.78 -7.39
C ILE A 161 9.88 3.87 -6.53
N TYR A 162 8.59 4.18 -6.37
CA TYR A 162 7.70 3.36 -5.56
C TYR A 162 7.58 1.93 -6.08
N ILE A 163 7.35 1.76 -7.38
CA ILE A 163 7.20 0.43 -8.01
C ILE A 163 8.52 -0.34 -7.97
N GLY A 164 9.64 0.33 -8.22
CA GLY A 164 10.97 -0.26 -8.09
C GLY A 164 11.26 -0.71 -6.66
N SER A 165 10.89 0.08 -5.65
CA SER A 165 10.99 -0.31 -4.24
C SER A 165 10.05 -1.47 -3.89
N TRP A 166 8.81 -1.47 -4.37
CA TRP A 166 7.88 -2.59 -4.16
C TRP A 166 8.42 -3.89 -4.76
N LEU A 167 8.90 -3.85 -6.00
CA LEU A 167 9.52 -5.00 -6.65
C LEU A 167 10.78 -5.45 -5.90
N GLY A 168 11.69 -4.52 -5.60
CA GLY A 168 12.94 -4.82 -4.90
C GLY A 168 12.71 -5.44 -3.52
N LEU A 169 11.79 -4.87 -2.72
CA LEU A 169 11.43 -5.41 -1.43
C LEU A 169 10.75 -6.78 -1.55
N THR A 170 9.89 -6.98 -2.55
CA THR A 170 9.24 -8.28 -2.78
C THR A 170 10.26 -9.34 -3.19
N MET A 171 11.23 -9.01 -4.04
CA MET A 171 12.31 -9.93 -4.39
C MET A 171 13.21 -10.22 -3.19
N CYS A 172 13.64 -9.21 -2.44
CA CYS A 172 14.47 -9.42 -1.25
C CYS A 172 13.76 -10.24 -0.17
N ALA A 173 12.45 -10.04 0.01
CA ALA A 173 11.64 -10.82 0.96
C ALA A 173 11.68 -12.32 0.65
N VAL A 174 11.74 -12.70 -0.63
CA VAL A 174 11.83 -14.09 -1.10
C VAL A 174 13.23 -14.67 -0.87
N TYR A 175 14.30 -13.87 -0.97
CA TYR A 175 15.67 -14.40 -0.91
C TYR A 175 16.35 -14.36 0.47
N PHE A 176 15.91 -13.50 1.38
CA PHE A 176 16.64 -13.21 2.63
C PHE A 176 15.91 -13.58 3.92
N TRP A 177 14.70 -14.16 3.86
CA TRP A 177 13.85 -14.44 5.02
C TRP A 177 13.18 -15.81 5.00
#